data_AF-A0A955Z9B0-F1
#
_entry.id   AF-A0A955Z9B0-F1
#
_cell.length_a   1.000
_cell.length_b   1.000
_cell.length_c   1.000
_cell.angle_alpha   90.00
_cell.angle_beta   90.00
_cell.angle_gamma   90.00
#
_symmetry.space_group_name_H-M   'P 1'
#
loop_
_entity.id
_entity.type
_entity.pdbx_description
1 polymer ?
#
loop_
_entity_poly.entity_id
_entity_poly.type
_entity_poly.pdbx_seq_one_letter_code
_entity_poly.pdbx_strand_id
1 'polypeptide(L)'
;MNKSMVCVGLVALVVACGGKTAEAQSPATTSSPTPLVGESGSGGGGTAPAGRTQMSELEARRVTDAIKSEIPGHRDRFKSICGSEVNIEIDWASFGRDMEALKRLWGNVGVQRLVDAFKHVCVDAAGKSAVKGKVKTIRAINVWDEDKVSATLSGGTFTVKLRYGYMPPGMNETDIAGALIKAL
;
A
#
# COMPACT_ATOMS: atom_id res chain seq x y z
N MET A 1 -41.47 34.67 16.52
CA MET A 1 -42.87 34.46 16.95
C MET A 1 -43.58 33.61 15.90
N ASN A 2 -44.26 32.56 16.37
CA ASN A 2 -45.30 31.74 15.70
C ASN A 2 -44.88 30.81 14.55
N LYS A 3 -45.38 29.58 14.41
CA LYS A 3 -46.04 28.57 15.27
C LYS A 3 -46.33 27.34 14.36
N SER A 4 -46.41 26.16 14.97
CA SER A 4 -47.13 24.94 14.52
C SER A 4 -46.44 24.08 13.45
N MET A 5 -45.99 22.83 13.71
CA MET A 5 -46.61 21.66 14.37
C MET A 5 -47.71 21.01 13.53
N VAL A 6 -47.39 19.85 12.93
CA VAL A 6 -48.34 18.79 12.60
C VAL A 6 -47.70 17.44 12.94
N CYS A 7 -48.28 16.78 13.95
CA CYS A 7 -48.11 15.36 14.26
C CYS A 7 -49.33 14.61 13.71
N VAL A 8 -49.13 13.49 13.02
CA VAL A 8 -50.04 12.31 12.94
C VAL A 8 -49.13 11.16 12.48
N GLY A 9 -49.00 9.98 13.09
CA GLY A 9 -49.73 9.33 14.18
C GLY A 9 -50.00 7.87 13.77
N LEU A 10 -49.50 6.91 14.61
CA LEU A 10 -50.10 5.60 14.94
C LEU A 10 -50.25 4.55 13.79
N VAL A 11 -49.98 3.24 13.93
CA VAL A 11 -50.50 2.25 14.88
C VAL A 11 -49.63 0.98 14.87
N ALA A 12 -49.54 0.31 16.02
CA ALA A 12 -48.82 -0.91 16.36
C ALA A 12 -49.65 -2.22 16.19
N LEU A 13 -48.96 -3.37 16.13
CA LEU A 13 -49.37 -4.70 16.67
C LEU A 13 -48.18 -5.66 16.46
N VAL A 14 -47.41 -6.16 17.44
CA VAL A 14 -47.62 -7.08 18.59
C VAL A 14 -48.09 -8.49 18.21
N VAL A 15 -47.39 -9.49 18.79
CA VAL A 15 -47.76 -10.89 19.18
C VAL A 15 -46.73 -11.90 18.63
N ALA A 16 -46.26 -12.95 19.33
CA ALA A 16 -45.96 -13.29 20.73
C ALA A 16 -45.31 -14.71 20.72
N CYS A 17 -44.44 -14.96 21.71
CA CYS A 17 -44.24 -16.20 22.48
C CYS A 17 -44.07 -17.62 21.87
N GLY A 18 -43.00 -18.29 22.35
CA GLY A 18 -43.02 -19.67 22.89
C GLY A 18 -42.19 -20.70 22.11
N GLY A 19 -41.28 -21.50 22.69
CA GLY A 19 -40.99 -21.74 24.10
C GLY A 19 -39.74 -22.61 24.37
N LYS A 20 -39.41 -22.67 25.66
CA LYS A 20 -38.51 -23.53 26.47
C LYS A 20 -38.53 -25.03 26.07
N THR A 21 -37.51 -25.87 26.32
CA THR A 21 -37.03 -26.33 27.65
C THR A 21 -35.78 -27.25 27.55
N ALA A 22 -34.83 -27.11 28.51
CA ALA A 22 -33.86 -28.03 29.19
C ALA A 22 -33.24 -29.25 28.46
N GLU A 23 -32.11 -29.89 28.83
CA GLU A 23 -31.32 -30.13 30.06
C GLU A 23 -30.01 -30.84 29.56
N ALA A 24 -28.79 -30.68 30.08
CA ALA A 24 -28.25 -31.30 31.30
C ALA A 24 -26.73 -30.99 31.45
N GLN A 25 -26.21 -31.19 32.66
CA GLN A 25 -24.92 -30.72 33.21
C GLN A 25 -23.73 -31.71 33.08
N SER A 26 -22.51 -31.15 32.91
CA SER A 26 -21.17 -31.45 33.54
C SER A 26 -20.58 -32.89 33.55
N PRO A 27 -19.27 -33.12 33.90
CA PRO A 27 -18.20 -32.21 34.39
C PRO A 27 -16.80 -32.34 33.71
N ALA A 28 -15.87 -31.48 34.18
CA ALA A 28 -14.42 -31.45 33.97
C ALA A 28 -13.71 -32.81 34.15
N THR A 29 -12.54 -33.11 33.59
CA THR A 29 -11.20 -32.52 33.84
C THR A 29 -10.21 -33.28 32.94
N THR A 30 -9.09 -32.69 32.50
CA THR A 30 -7.70 -33.23 32.65
C THR A 30 -6.72 -32.42 31.79
N SER A 31 -5.74 -31.89 32.50
CA SER A 31 -4.50 -31.19 32.13
C SER A 31 -3.50 -32.03 31.32
N SER A 32 -2.79 -31.41 30.37
CA SER A 32 -1.33 -31.16 30.41
C SER A 32 -0.77 -30.62 29.08
N PRO A 33 0.40 -29.94 29.10
CA PRO A 33 0.84 -29.00 28.07
C PRO A 33 1.89 -29.58 27.11
N THR A 34 2.09 -28.96 25.95
CA THR A 34 3.35 -29.07 25.19
C THR A 34 3.61 -27.78 24.39
N PRO A 35 4.85 -27.26 24.39
CA PRO A 35 5.21 -25.98 23.79
C PRO A 35 5.70 -26.14 22.35
N LEU A 36 5.40 -25.18 21.49
CA LEU A 36 6.15 -24.94 20.24
C LEU A 36 6.24 -23.41 20.08
N VAL A 37 7.42 -22.87 20.39
CA VAL A 37 8.43 -22.44 19.41
C VAL A 37 8.03 -21.08 18.81
N GLY A 38 8.84 -20.09 19.17
CA GLY A 38 8.76 -18.76 18.59
C GLY A 38 9.14 -18.77 17.12
N GLU A 39 8.43 -17.98 16.34
CA GLU A 39 8.97 -17.41 15.12
C GLU A 39 9.05 -15.90 15.31
N SER A 40 10.27 -15.44 15.57
CA SER A 40 10.68 -14.09 15.22
C SER A 40 10.37 -13.89 13.74
N GLY A 41 9.35 -13.09 13.46
CA GLY A 41 9.06 -12.57 12.13
C GLY A 41 10.20 -11.68 11.66
N SER A 42 11.24 -12.29 11.11
CA SER A 42 12.25 -11.66 10.29
C SER A 42 11.54 -11.11 9.05
N GLY A 43 11.35 -9.79 9.02
CA GLY A 43 10.77 -9.10 7.88
C GLY A 43 11.57 -9.44 6.63
N GLY A 44 10.91 -10.08 5.66
CA GLY A 44 11.51 -10.59 4.44
C GLY A 44 12.16 -9.48 3.60
N GLY A 45 13.46 -9.28 3.82
CA GLY A 45 14.35 -8.67 2.83
C GLY A 45 14.65 -9.72 1.77
N GLY A 46 13.86 -9.73 0.68
CA GLY A 46 14.01 -10.68 -0.40
C GLY A 46 15.35 -10.54 -1.10
N THR A 47 16.27 -11.48 -0.82
CA THR A 47 17.50 -11.62 -1.61
C THR A 47 17.11 -11.93 -3.06
N ALA A 48 17.73 -11.24 -4.03
CA ALA A 48 17.43 -11.44 -5.44
C ALA A 48 17.61 -12.92 -5.85
N PRO A 49 16.75 -13.45 -6.76
CA PRO A 49 16.83 -14.84 -7.19
C PRO A 49 18.20 -15.16 -7.83
N ALA A 50 18.65 -16.40 -7.67
CA ALA A 50 19.91 -16.87 -8.24
C ALA A 50 19.92 -16.70 -9.77
N GLY A 51 21.03 -16.22 -10.34
CA GLY A 51 21.20 -15.97 -11.78
C GLY A 51 21.03 -14.52 -12.25
N ARG A 52 20.79 -13.57 -11.33
CA ARG A 52 20.69 -12.14 -11.64
C ARG A 52 22.05 -11.46 -11.59
N THR A 53 22.27 -10.46 -12.47
CA THR A 53 23.49 -9.64 -12.45
C THR A 53 23.52 -8.76 -11.21
N GLN A 54 24.39 -9.11 -10.27
CA GLN A 54 24.64 -8.31 -9.08
C GLN A 54 25.75 -7.29 -9.36
N MET A 55 25.52 -6.02 -9.05
CA MET A 55 26.58 -5.00 -9.06
C MET A 55 27.52 -5.24 -7.89
N SER A 56 28.75 -4.70 -7.94
CA SER A 56 29.61 -4.61 -6.76
C SER A 56 28.94 -3.76 -5.67
N GLU A 57 29.37 -3.92 -4.42
CA GLU A 57 28.83 -3.13 -3.30
C GLU A 57 29.06 -1.63 -3.48
N LEU A 58 30.23 -1.25 -3.98
CA LEU A 58 30.56 0.15 -4.26
C LEU A 58 29.67 0.74 -5.36
N GLU A 59 29.43 -0.02 -6.43
CA GLU A 59 28.53 0.41 -7.51
C GLU A 59 27.09 0.55 -7.02
N ALA A 60 26.57 -0.44 -6.28
CA ALA A 60 25.22 -0.41 -5.73
C ALA A 60 25.01 0.80 -4.80
N ARG A 61 26.01 1.11 -3.97
CA ARG A 61 25.99 2.31 -3.13
C ARG A 61 25.96 3.59 -3.97
N ARG A 62 26.85 3.73 -4.96
CA ARG A 62 26.90 4.93 -5.82
C ARG A 62 25.59 5.16 -6.58
N VAL A 63 25.02 4.09 -7.13
CA VAL A 63 23.73 4.16 -7.82
C VAL A 63 22.63 4.57 -6.85
N THR A 64 22.57 3.95 -5.67
CA THR A 64 21.59 4.29 -4.63
C THR A 64 21.70 5.75 -4.19
N ASP A 65 22.91 6.24 -3.93
CA ASP A 65 23.16 7.61 -3.49
C ASP A 65 22.73 8.62 -4.56
N ALA A 66 22.96 8.30 -5.83
CA ALA A 66 22.55 9.18 -6.90
C ALA A 66 21.04 9.12 -7.21
N ILE A 67 20.36 7.98 -7.07
CA ILE A 67 18.88 7.92 -7.05
C ILE A 67 18.33 8.79 -5.91
N LYS A 68 18.90 8.69 -4.69
CA LYS A 68 18.49 9.50 -3.54
C LYS A 68 18.61 10.99 -3.81
N SER A 69 19.61 11.41 -4.59
CA SER A 69 19.80 12.82 -4.96
C SER A 69 18.70 13.36 -5.86
N GLU A 70 17.99 12.50 -6.60
CA GLU A 70 16.87 12.89 -7.48
C GLU A 70 15.51 12.93 -6.77
N ILE A 71 15.38 12.28 -5.60
CA ILE A 71 14.14 12.22 -4.82
C ILE A 71 13.52 13.60 -4.55
N PRO A 72 14.29 14.64 -4.16
CA PRO A 72 13.74 15.98 -3.97
C PRO A 72 13.06 16.53 -5.23
N GLY A 73 13.68 16.34 -6.39
CA GLY A 73 13.11 16.77 -7.67
C GLY A 73 11.78 16.06 -8.00
N HIS A 74 11.65 14.78 -7.65
CA HIS A 74 10.38 14.07 -7.77
C HIS A 74 9.32 14.57 -6.78
N ARG A 75 9.71 14.89 -5.54
CA ARG A 75 8.81 15.47 -4.53
C ARG A 75 8.26 16.82 -4.99
N ASP A 76 9.10 17.66 -5.61
CA ASP A 76 8.67 18.94 -6.16
C ASP A 76 7.68 18.75 -7.33
N ARG A 77 7.90 17.75 -8.18
CA ARG A 77 6.94 17.36 -9.22
C ARG A 77 5.60 16.93 -8.61
N PHE A 78 5.59 16.07 -7.59
CA PHE A 78 4.36 15.69 -6.89
C PHE A 78 3.63 16.90 -6.30
N LYS A 79 4.37 17.82 -5.67
CA LYS A 79 3.81 19.05 -5.12
C LYS A 79 3.19 19.93 -6.20
N SER A 80 3.83 20.04 -7.37
CA SER A 80 3.28 20.79 -8.51
C SER A 80 2.01 20.17 -9.07
N ILE A 81 1.94 18.83 -9.14
CA ILE A 81 0.81 18.10 -9.71
C ILE A 81 -0.38 18.05 -8.74
N CYS A 82 -0.15 17.62 -7.50
CA CYS A 82 -1.21 17.34 -6.54
C CYS A 82 -1.44 18.46 -5.51
N GLY A 83 -0.55 19.46 -5.44
CA GLY A 83 -0.66 20.56 -4.47
C GLY A 83 -0.40 20.14 -3.02
N SER A 84 0.16 18.94 -2.82
CA SER A 84 0.51 18.37 -1.50
C SER A 84 1.96 17.92 -1.48
N GLU A 85 2.61 18.12 -0.35
CA GLU A 85 3.94 17.55 -0.13
C GLU A 85 3.81 16.08 0.27
N VAL A 86 4.47 15.21 -0.49
CA VAL A 86 4.43 13.76 -0.27
C VAL A 86 5.85 13.29 0.02
N ASN A 87 6.01 12.46 1.06
CA ASN A 87 7.27 11.80 1.35
C ASN A 87 7.46 10.62 0.38
N ILE A 88 8.66 10.45 -0.17
CA ILE A 88 8.98 9.31 -1.03
C ILE A 88 9.93 8.40 -0.27
N GLU A 89 9.47 7.18 0.01
CA GLU A 89 10.24 6.13 0.65
C GLU A 89 10.53 5.01 -0.35
N ILE A 90 11.76 4.56 -0.38
CA ILE A 90 12.17 3.43 -1.22
C ILE A 90 12.72 2.36 -0.28
N ASP A 91 12.20 1.15 -0.38
CA ASP A 91 12.71 0.01 0.37
C ASP A 91 13.98 -0.53 -0.28
N TRP A 92 15.12 0.12 -0.01
CA TRP A 92 16.42 -0.25 -0.57
C TRP A 92 16.81 -1.71 -0.31
N ALA A 93 16.35 -2.31 0.81
CA ALA A 93 16.63 -3.70 1.12
C ALA A 93 16.00 -4.66 0.09
N SER A 94 14.81 -4.31 -0.44
CA SER A 94 14.13 -5.09 -1.47
C SER A 94 14.81 -5.06 -2.85
N PHE A 95 15.61 -4.03 -3.14
CA PHE A 95 16.39 -3.91 -4.37
C PHE A 95 17.76 -4.61 -4.26
N GLY A 96 18.34 -4.64 -3.07
CA GLY A 96 19.65 -5.25 -2.82
C GLY A 96 20.73 -4.67 -3.74
N ARG A 97 21.44 -5.56 -4.45
CA ARG A 97 22.51 -5.22 -5.41
C ARG A 97 22.11 -5.47 -6.86
N ASP A 98 20.81 -5.61 -7.10
CA ASP A 98 20.32 -5.99 -8.41
C ASP A 98 20.47 -4.83 -9.41
N MET A 99 21.31 -5.06 -10.43
CA MET A 99 21.63 -4.06 -11.44
C MET A 99 20.39 -3.59 -12.20
N GLU A 100 19.55 -4.54 -12.60
CA GLU A 100 18.43 -4.32 -13.49
C GLU A 100 17.28 -3.62 -12.77
N ALA A 101 17.05 -3.95 -11.49
CA ALA A 101 16.05 -3.31 -10.65
C ALA A 101 16.45 -1.87 -10.31
N LEU A 102 17.71 -1.63 -9.92
CA LEU A 102 18.19 -0.28 -9.58
C LEU A 102 18.23 0.66 -10.78
N LYS A 103 18.68 0.18 -11.95
CA LYS A 103 18.63 0.97 -13.20
C LYS A 103 17.20 1.37 -13.57
N ARG A 104 16.23 0.48 -13.41
CA ARG A 104 14.82 0.76 -13.73
C ARG A 104 14.14 1.65 -12.71
N LEU A 105 14.52 1.55 -11.43
CA LEU A 105 14.09 2.47 -10.38
C LEU A 105 14.54 3.91 -10.66
N TRP A 106 15.76 4.08 -11.17
CA TRP A 106 16.23 5.39 -11.64
C TRP A 106 15.44 5.85 -12.87
N GLY A 107 15.27 4.96 -13.85
CA GLY A 107 14.62 5.30 -15.11
C GLY A 107 13.11 5.52 -15.01
N ASN A 108 12.47 5.53 -16.19
CA ASN A 108 11.06 5.86 -16.35
C ASN A 108 10.08 4.88 -15.66
N VAL A 109 10.54 3.70 -15.26
CA VAL A 109 9.72 2.65 -14.62
C VAL A 109 9.60 2.87 -13.11
N GLY A 110 10.54 3.61 -12.52
CA GLY A 110 10.66 3.85 -11.08
C GLY A 110 9.77 4.97 -10.55
N VAL A 111 10.40 5.94 -9.91
CA VAL A 111 9.70 7.07 -9.27
C VAL A 111 8.95 7.91 -10.31
N GLN A 112 9.48 8.03 -11.53
CA GLN A 112 8.82 8.77 -12.61
C GLN A 112 7.45 8.18 -12.99
N ARG A 113 7.32 6.85 -13.05
CA ARG A 113 6.02 6.19 -13.31
C ARG A 113 5.00 6.50 -12.21
N LEU A 114 5.44 6.61 -10.96
CA LEU A 114 4.57 7.02 -9.85
C LEU A 114 4.12 8.47 -10.02
N VAL A 115 5.02 9.36 -10.41
CA VAL A 115 4.66 10.76 -10.73
C VAL A 115 3.60 10.79 -11.83
N ASP A 116 3.77 10.01 -12.91
CA ASP A 116 2.84 9.98 -14.03
C ASP A 116 1.48 9.38 -13.65
N ALA A 117 1.45 8.32 -12.83
CA ALA A 117 0.21 7.79 -12.26
C ALA A 117 -0.57 8.85 -11.46
N PHE A 118 0.12 9.65 -10.64
CA PHE A 118 -0.53 10.72 -9.88
C PHE A 118 -0.99 11.88 -10.77
N LYS A 119 -0.37 12.13 -11.93
CA LYS A 119 -0.91 13.10 -12.91
C LYS A 119 -2.29 12.70 -13.38
N HIS A 120 -2.55 11.41 -13.58
CA HIS A 120 -3.88 10.92 -13.99
C HIS A 120 -4.94 11.08 -12.90
N VAL A 121 -4.56 11.03 -11.63
CA VAL A 121 -5.50 11.17 -10.50
C VAL A 121 -5.70 12.64 -10.12
N CYS A 122 -4.64 13.44 -10.14
CA CYS A 122 -4.65 14.86 -9.74
C CYS A 122 -5.02 15.81 -10.91
N VAL A 123 -5.80 15.35 -11.90
CA VAL A 123 -6.21 16.18 -13.05
C VAL A 123 -7.14 17.31 -12.62
N ASP A 124 -8.10 17.01 -11.75
CA ASP A 124 -9.11 17.94 -11.26
C ASP A 124 -8.94 18.29 -9.77
N ALA A 125 -9.75 19.23 -9.29
CA ALA A 125 -9.70 19.69 -7.90
C ALA A 125 -10.13 18.60 -6.88
N ALA A 126 -11.03 17.68 -7.27
CA ALA A 126 -11.49 16.61 -6.41
C ALA A 126 -10.39 15.58 -6.19
N GLY A 127 -9.72 15.14 -7.26
CA GLY A 127 -8.58 14.23 -7.21
C GLY A 127 -7.40 14.79 -6.39
N LYS A 128 -7.07 16.08 -6.58
CA LYS A 128 -6.05 16.76 -5.75
C LYS A 128 -6.41 16.78 -4.27
N SER A 129 -7.68 17.07 -3.96
CA SER A 129 -8.16 17.13 -2.58
C SER A 129 -8.18 15.73 -1.92
N ALA A 130 -8.58 14.70 -2.65
CA ALA A 130 -8.59 13.32 -2.18
C ALA A 130 -7.17 12.83 -1.87
N VAL A 131 -6.23 13.04 -2.80
CA VAL A 131 -4.81 12.71 -2.58
C VAL A 131 -4.24 13.47 -1.39
N LYS A 132 -4.45 14.78 -1.31
CA LYS A 132 -3.97 15.60 -0.18
C LYS A 132 -4.51 15.15 1.17
N GLY A 133 -5.75 14.66 1.23
CA GLY A 133 -6.39 14.19 2.46
C GLY A 133 -5.90 12.82 2.92
N LYS A 134 -5.54 11.94 1.98
CA LYS A 134 -5.27 10.51 2.27
C LYS A 134 -3.84 10.05 2.03
N VAL A 135 -3.04 10.73 1.20
CA VAL A 135 -1.69 10.30 0.82
C VAL A 135 -0.65 11.26 1.41
N LYS A 136 0.17 10.75 2.32
CA LYS A 136 1.29 11.46 2.96
C LYS A 136 2.64 10.91 2.51
N THR A 137 2.69 9.60 2.28
CA THR A 137 3.91 8.89 1.90
C THR A 137 3.63 7.99 0.69
N ILE A 138 4.56 7.93 -0.25
CA ILE A 138 4.60 6.95 -1.33
C ILE A 138 5.77 6.02 -1.03
N ARG A 139 5.51 4.71 -0.94
CA ARG A 139 6.53 3.70 -0.68
C ARG A 139 6.70 2.78 -1.88
N ALA A 140 7.90 2.75 -2.46
CA ALA A 140 8.25 1.84 -3.55
C ALA A 140 9.02 0.63 -3.01
N ILE A 141 8.56 -0.58 -3.36
CA ILE A 141 9.15 -1.85 -2.95
C ILE A 141 9.36 -2.71 -4.19
N ASN A 142 10.54 -3.33 -4.30
CA ASN A 142 10.80 -4.31 -5.33
C ASN A 142 10.33 -5.71 -4.88
N VAL A 143 9.61 -6.39 -5.76
CA VAL A 143 9.22 -7.80 -5.58
C VAL A 143 9.77 -8.63 -6.74
N TRP A 144 9.96 -9.92 -6.51
CA TRP A 144 10.47 -10.83 -7.53
C TRP A 144 9.34 -11.65 -8.15
N ASP A 145 8.35 -12.02 -7.33
CA ASP A 145 7.23 -12.84 -7.74
C ASP A 145 6.08 -12.00 -8.28
N GLU A 146 5.40 -12.49 -9.31
CA GLU A 146 4.32 -11.78 -10.00
C GLU A 146 3.10 -11.55 -9.10
N ASP A 147 2.76 -12.57 -8.31
CA ASP A 147 1.65 -12.60 -7.35
C ASP A 147 1.81 -11.56 -6.23
N LYS A 148 3.03 -11.05 -6.02
CA LYS A 148 3.31 -10.02 -5.00
C LYS A 148 3.17 -8.59 -5.53
N VAL A 149 3.00 -8.42 -6.84
CA VAL A 149 2.78 -7.10 -7.44
C VAL A 149 1.45 -6.53 -6.94
N SER A 150 1.49 -5.32 -6.38
CA SER A 150 0.31 -4.70 -5.78
C SER A 150 0.49 -3.21 -5.55
N ALA A 151 -0.62 -2.48 -5.48
CA ALA A 151 -0.65 -1.09 -5.07
C ALA A 151 -1.77 -0.89 -4.05
N THR A 152 -1.44 -0.42 -2.84
CA THR A 152 -2.38 -0.29 -1.72
C THR A 152 -2.17 1.00 -0.95
N LEU A 153 -3.25 1.60 -0.45
CA LEU A 153 -3.21 2.77 0.43
C LEU A 153 -3.61 2.35 1.84
N SER A 154 -2.71 2.56 2.82
CA SER A 154 -3.00 2.27 4.22
C SER A 154 -2.28 3.26 5.12
N GLY A 155 -2.99 3.79 6.13
CA GLY A 155 -2.40 4.67 7.15
C GLY A 155 -1.74 5.94 6.61
N GLY A 156 -2.14 6.43 5.43
CA GLY A 156 -1.48 7.57 4.78
C GLY A 156 -0.35 7.20 3.83
N THR A 157 -0.01 5.92 3.70
CA THR A 157 1.09 5.43 2.87
C THR A 157 0.56 4.67 1.67
N PHE A 158 0.80 5.18 0.47
CA PHE A 158 0.55 4.47 -0.77
C PHE A 158 1.75 3.58 -1.09
N THR A 159 1.61 2.28 -0.85
CA THR A 159 2.67 1.29 -1.08
C THR A 159 2.49 0.65 -2.45
N VAL A 160 3.53 0.73 -3.28
CA VAL A 160 3.58 0.15 -4.61
C VAL A 160 4.69 -0.90 -4.66
N LYS A 161 4.30 -2.14 -4.92
CA LYS A 161 5.17 -3.30 -5.09
C LYS A 161 5.24 -3.65 -6.56
N LEU A 162 6.40 -3.50 -7.19
CA LEU A 162 6.62 -3.84 -8.61
C LEU A 162 7.80 -4.78 -8.77
N ARG A 163 7.78 -5.53 -9.88
CA ARG A 163 8.93 -6.31 -10.34
C ARG A 163 9.89 -5.42 -11.10
N TYR A 164 10.56 -4.49 -10.43
CA TYR A 164 11.52 -3.57 -11.08
C TYR A 164 12.63 -4.32 -11.79
N GLY A 165 12.95 -5.52 -11.36
CA GLY A 165 13.92 -6.36 -12.03
C GLY A 165 13.50 -6.96 -13.37
N TYR A 166 12.22 -6.98 -13.70
CA TYR A 166 11.66 -7.70 -14.85
C TYR A 166 10.90 -6.77 -15.80
N MET A 167 10.72 -7.22 -17.04
CA MET A 167 9.88 -6.54 -18.03
C MET A 167 8.82 -7.51 -18.54
N PRO A 168 7.52 -7.18 -18.46
CA PRO A 168 6.96 -5.98 -17.83
C PRO A 168 7.05 -6.03 -16.28
N PRO A 169 7.06 -4.87 -15.59
CA PRO A 169 7.20 -4.81 -14.13
C PRO A 169 5.92 -5.19 -13.36
N GLY A 170 4.85 -5.57 -14.07
CA GLY A 170 3.58 -6.02 -13.51
C GLY A 170 2.45 -5.00 -13.63
N MET A 171 2.67 -3.75 -13.21
CA MET A 171 1.69 -2.66 -13.34
C MET A 171 2.26 -1.49 -14.13
N ASN A 172 1.45 -0.92 -15.02
CA ASN A 172 1.73 0.36 -15.68
C ASN A 172 1.16 1.53 -14.85
N GLU A 173 1.43 2.76 -15.28
CA GLU A 173 0.93 3.99 -14.65
C GLU A 173 -0.60 4.06 -14.56
N THR A 174 -1.33 3.50 -15.53
CA THR A 174 -2.79 3.48 -15.54
C THR A 174 -3.34 2.51 -14.50
N ASP A 175 -2.71 1.35 -14.34
CA ASP A 175 -3.07 0.37 -13.32
C ASP A 175 -2.84 0.94 -11.92
N ILE A 176 -1.71 1.64 -11.72
CA ILE A 176 -1.36 2.28 -10.45
C ILE A 176 -2.36 3.42 -10.14
N ALA A 177 -2.69 4.25 -11.13
CA ALA A 177 -3.69 5.30 -10.98
C ALA A 177 -5.07 4.72 -10.64
N GLY A 178 -5.49 3.65 -11.30
CA GLY A 178 -6.74 2.95 -11.02
C GLY A 178 -6.78 2.35 -9.61
N ALA A 179 -5.67 1.78 -9.13
CA ALA A 179 -5.55 1.30 -7.76
C ALA A 179 -5.63 2.44 -6.73
N LEU A 180 -5.00 3.58 -7.01
CA LEU A 180 -5.08 4.76 -6.16
C LEU A 180 -6.51 5.30 -6.08
N ILE A 181 -7.19 5.47 -7.23
CA ILE A 181 -8.58 5.95 -7.28
C ILE A 181 -9.52 5.06 -6.46
N LYS A 182 -9.36 3.74 -6.55
CA LYS A 182 -10.17 2.78 -5.77
C LYS A 182 -9.95 2.86 -4.26
N ALA A 183 -8.81 3.38 -3.83
CA ALA A 183 -8.43 3.47 -2.42
C ALA A 183 -8.66 4.87 -1.80
N LEU A 184 -8.84 5.90 -2.65
CA LEU A 184 -9.19 7.26 -2.26
C LEU A 184 -10.66 7.40 -1.84
#